data_AF-A0A157ZB81-F1
#
_entry.id   AF-A0A157ZB81-F1
#
_cell.length_a   1.000
_cell.length_b   1.000
_cell.length_c   1.000
_cell.angle_alpha   90.00
_cell.angle_beta   90.00
_cell.angle_gamma   90.00
#
_symmetry.space_group_name_H-M   'P 1'
#
loop_
_entity.id
_entity.type
_entity.pdbx_description
1 polymer ?
#
loop_
_entity_poly.entity_id
_entity_poly.type
_entity_poly.pdbx_seq_one_letter_code
_entity_poly.pdbx_strand_id
1 'polypeptide(L)'
;MPGSTALEPKELAAHRQVRKTLSGALQFKPMNKTRWPKPFNRMARPRVHATDLTRVSDDHCVLFIWRDGDELEDRSFYGHLLHALPPGDLYPLLEFHYHPSHKGLHCKVPCRTTFDYRNRLLPGAPELNLKSYRRFDPRVVEDRAALIVLFREIAGISISNEQNGQGDLLC
;
A
#
# COMPACT_ATOMS: atom_id res chain seq x y z
N MET A 1 -0.87 -30.13 -14.68
CA MET A 1 -1.44 -28.89 -14.09
C MET A 1 -0.53 -27.72 -14.46
N PRO A 2 -0.70 -27.04 -15.60
CA PRO A 2 0.10 -25.86 -15.89
C PRO A 2 -0.62 -24.61 -15.38
N GLY A 3 0.09 -23.73 -14.68
CA GLY A 3 -0.46 -22.43 -14.27
C GLY A 3 0.18 -21.90 -13.00
N SER A 4 1.51 -21.74 -13.01
CA SER A 4 2.15 -20.84 -12.06
C SER A 4 1.54 -19.44 -12.25
N THR A 5 0.85 -18.93 -11.24
CA THR A 5 0.25 -17.58 -11.20
C THR A 5 1.18 -16.57 -10.53
N ALA A 6 2.49 -16.85 -10.55
CA ALA A 6 3.50 -15.89 -10.13
C ALA A 6 3.72 -14.88 -11.27
N LEU A 7 3.72 -13.59 -10.92
CA LEU A 7 4.00 -12.54 -11.88
C LEU A 7 5.48 -12.56 -12.26
N GLU A 8 5.75 -12.61 -13.55
CA GLU A 8 7.10 -12.39 -14.06
C GLU A 8 7.49 -10.91 -13.93
N PRO A 9 8.78 -10.57 -13.80
CA PRO A 9 9.22 -9.17 -13.66
C PRO A 9 8.70 -8.24 -14.78
N LYS A 10 8.56 -8.77 -16.00
CA LYS A 10 8.01 -8.03 -17.15
C LYS A 10 6.52 -7.66 -16.96
N GLU A 11 5.75 -8.54 -16.34
CA GLU A 11 4.32 -8.33 -16.10
C GLU A 11 4.13 -7.30 -14.99
N LEU A 12 4.94 -7.39 -13.93
CA LEU A 12 4.97 -6.37 -12.88
C LEU A 12 5.39 -4.99 -13.41
N ALA A 13 6.35 -4.95 -14.35
CA ALA A 13 6.75 -3.71 -15.00
C ALA A 13 5.61 -3.11 -15.84
N ALA A 14 4.84 -3.93 -16.54
CA ALA A 14 3.65 -3.48 -17.27
C ALA A 14 2.62 -2.85 -16.32
N HIS A 15 2.33 -3.50 -15.18
CA HIS A 15 1.46 -2.91 -14.15
C HIS A 15 1.98 -1.55 -13.67
N ARG A 16 3.29 -1.40 -13.43
CA ARG A 16 3.88 -0.12 -13.01
C ARG A 16 3.67 0.98 -14.06
N GLN A 17 3.75 0.64 -15.35
CA GLN A 17 3.60 1.58 -16.47
C GLN A 17 2.15 2.00 -16.75
N VAL A 18 1.15 1.22 -16.30
CA VAL A 18 -0.26 1.63 -16.41
C VAL A 18 -0.47 3.00 -15.76
N ARG A 19 -1.18 3.90 -16.43
CA ARG A 19 -1.51 5.21 -15.85
C ARG A 19 -2.38 5.00 -14.61
N LYS A 20 -1.85 5.41 -13.46
CA LYS A 20 -2.55 5.39 -12.17
C LYS A 20 -2.56 6.79 -11.59
N THR A 21 -3.71 7.21 -11.10
CA THR A 21 -3.90 8.53 -10.52
C THR A 21 -4.56 8.39 -9.16
N LEU A 22 -3.93 8.95 -8.14
CA LEU A 22 -4.51 9.10 -6.82
C LEU A 22 -5.24 10.44 -6.77
N SER A 23 -6.55 10.39 -6.55
CA SER A 23 -7.43 11.54 -6.45
C SER A 23 -8.15 11.57 -5.10
N GLY A 24 -8.50 12.77 -4.65
CA GLY A 24 -9.22 13.00 -3.40
C GLY A 24 -8.36 12.91 -2.14
N ALA A 25 -8.92 13.38 -1.03
CA ALA A 25 -8.29 13.32 0.28
C ALA A 25 -8.34 11.89 0.85
N LEU A 26 -7.20 11.38 1.30
CA LEU A 26 -7.11 10.10 1.99
C LEU A 26 -7.43 10.27 3.48
N GLN A 27 -8.53 9.68 3.93
CA GLN A 27 -8.92 9.69 5.34
C GLN A 27 -8.61 8.36 6.01
N PHE A 28 -7.82 8.41 7.08
CA PHE A 28 -7.58 7.24 7.93
C PHE A 28 -8.69 7.07 8.95
N LYS A 29 -9.29 5.88 9.00
CA LYS A 29 -10.34 5.52 9.94
C LYS A 29 -9.92 4.28 10.72
N PRO A 30 -10.34 4.11 11.99
CA PRO A 30 -10.10 2.88 12.72
C PRO A 30 -10.55 1.66 11.90
N MET A 31 -9.67 0.67 11.80
CA MET A 31 -9.93 -0.50 10.97
C MET A 31 -10.90 -1.44 11.68
N ASN A 32 -11.91 -1.91 10.95
CA ASN A 32 -12.89 -2.88 11.41
C ASN A 32 -12.80 -4.17 10.58
N LYS A 33 -13.22 -5.31 11.10
CA LYS A 33 -13.09 -6.59 10.38
C LYS A 33 -14.09 -6.75 9.23
N THR A 34 -15.22 -6.06 9.28
CA THR A 34 -16.37 -6.30 8.41
C THR A 34 -16.32 -5.50 7.11
N ARG A 35 -15.64 -4.35 7.09
CA ARG A 35 -15.59 -3.44 5.94
C ARG A 35 -14.46 -3.74 4.95
N TRP A 36 -13.34 -4.30 5.41
CA TRP A 36 -12.18 -4.52 4.53
C TRP A 36 -12.18 -5.92 3.92
N PRO A 37 -11.76 -6.06 2.65
CA PRO A 37 -11.70 -7.37 1.99
C PRO A 37 -10.58 -8.24 2.56
N LYS A 38 -10.59 -9.55 2.24
CA LYS A 38 -9.41 -10.39 2.47
C LYS A 38 -8.25 -9.92 1.57
N PRO A 39 -6.99 -9.97 2.04
CA PRO A 39 -6.54 -10.46 3.35
C PRO A 39 -6.62 -9.43 4.49
N PHE A 40 -6.96 -8.18 4.19
CA PHE A 40 -6.85 -7.03 5.10
C PHE A 40 -7.78 -7.09 6.30
N ASN A 41 -8.95 -7.72 6.20
CA ASN A 41 -9.84 -7.91 7.35
C ASN A 41 -9.17 -8.55 8.58
N ARG A 42 -8.11 -9.34 8.38
CA ARG A 42 -7.35 -9.96 9.48
C ARG A 42 -6.38 -9.00 10.18
N MET A 43 -6.10 -7.85 9.59
CA MET A 43 -5.21 -6.82 10.13
C MET A 43 -5.92 -5.88 11.11
N ALA A 44 -7.27 -5.87 11.12
CA ALA A 44 -8.05 -5.07 12.05
C ALA A 44 -7.79 -5.50 13.50
N ARG A 45 -7.17 -4.59 14.26
CA ARG A 45 -6.78 -4.73 15.66
C ARG A 45 -6.88 -3.34 16.33
N PRO A 46 -6.86 -3.26 17.67
CA PRO A 46 -6.75 -1.98 18.36
C PRO A 46 -5.59 -1.16 17.79
N ARG A 47 -5.77 0.17 17.70
CA ARG A 47 -4.76 1.13 17.22
C ARG A 47 -4.35 0.97 15.75
N VAL A 48 -5.07 0.17 14.95
CA VAL A 48 -4.86 0.09 13.50
C VAL A 48 -5.87 0.98 12.78
N HIS A 49 -5.37 1.83 11.90
CA HIS A 49 -6.17 2.72 11.07
C HIS A 49 -5.85 2.48 9.61
N ALA A 50 -6.85 2.57 8.76
CA ALA A 50 -6.70 2.37 7.33
C ALA A 50 -7.53 3.38 6.53
N THR A 51 -7.11 3.62 5.30
CA THR A 51 -7.95 4.30 4.31
C THR A 51 -9.03 3.35 3.80
N ASP A 52 -9.97 3.91 3.05
CA ASP A 52 -10.76 3.10 2.12
C ASP A 52 -9.86 2.46 1.04
N LEU A 53 -10.40 1.44 0.38
CA LEU A 53 -9.77 0.84 -0.79
C LEU A 53 -9.97 1.79 -1.98
N THR A 54 -8.98 2.64 -2.24
CA THR A 54 -9.09 3.71 -3.22
C THR A 54 -8.69 3.21 -4.61
N ARG A 55 -9.58 3.33 -5.58
CA ARG A 55 -9.29 3.00 -6.99
C ARG A 55 -8.36 4.06 -7.59
N VAL A 56 -7.31 3.62 -8.30
CA VAL A 56 -6.33 4.51 -8.95
C VAL A 56 -6.22 4.29 -10.46
N SER A 57 -6.82 3.21 -10.99
CA SER A 57 -7.08 2.99 -12.43
C SER A 57 -8.27 2.02 -12.58
N ASP A 58 -8.52 1.48 -13.77
CA ASP A 58 -9.65 0.58 -13.99
C ASP A 58 -9.57 -0.77 -13.26
N ASP A 59 -8.36 -1.17 -12.95
CA ASP A 59 -7.98 -2.47 -12.44
C ASP A 59 -7.03 -2.36 -11.25
N HIS A 60 -6.63 -1.14 -10.84
CA HIS A 60 -5.74 -0.96 -9.69
C HIS A 60 -6.42 -0.21 -8.56
N CYS A 61 -6.14 -0.65 -7.34
CA CYS A 61 -6.50 0.05 -6.12
C CYS A 61 -5.34 0.11 -5.15
N VAL A 62 -5.42 1.07 -4.23
CA VAL A 62 -4.47 1.25 -3.14
C VAL A 62 -5.17 1.20 -1.80
N LEU A 63 -4.41 0.76 -0.80
CA LEU A 63 -4.83 0.79 0.59
C LEU A 63 -3.64 1.23 1.44
N PHE A 64 -3.85 2.22 2.30
CA PHE A 64 -2.87 2.64 3.28
C PHE A 64 -3.33 2.25 4.67
N ILE A 65 -2.39 1.75 5.48
CA ILE A 65 -2.64 1.32 6.84
C ILE A 65 -1.55 1.89 7.72
N TRP A 66 -1.89 2.36 8.90
CA TRP A 66 -0.89 2.62 9.93
C TRP A 66 -1.34 2.04 11.26
N ARG A 67 -0.35 1.74 12.09
CA ARG A 67 -0.54 1.20 13.43
C ARG A 67 0.09 2.17 14.42
N ASP A 68 -0.70 2.52 15.44
CA ASP A 68 -0.22 3.27 16.58
C ASP A 68 0.37 2.34 17.66
N GLY A 69 1.21 2.92 18.52
CA GLY A 69 1.96 2.24 19.56
C GLY A 69 2.37 3.22 20.64
N ASP A 70 2.64 2.74 21.85
CA ASP A 70 3.00 3.62 22.96
C ASP A 70 4.29 4.37 22.61
N GLU A 71 5.30 3.63 22.15
CA GLU A 71 6.56 4.17 21.63
C GLU A 71 6.57 4.32 20.11
N LEU A 72 7.54 5.07 19.58
CA LEU A 72 7.73 5.24 18.13
C LEU A 72 8.04 3.90 17.45
N GLU A 73 8.81 3.05 18.11
CA GLU A 73 9.29 1.75 17.66
C GLU A 73 8.15 0.73 17.45
N ASP A 74 7.02 0.91 18.14
CA ASP A 74 5.82 0.08 18.06
C ASP A 74 4.89 0.49 16.91
N ARG A 75 5.15 1.64 16.31
CA ARG A 75 4.34 2.19 15.21
C ARG A 75 4.79 1.60 13.89
N SER A 76 3.89 1.59 12.92
CA SER A 76 4.24 1.18 11.56
C SER A 76 3.31 1.80 10.53
N PHE A 77 3.78 1.84 9.29
CA PHE A 77 3.00 2.29 8.15
C PHE A 77 3.12 1.29 7.01
N TYR A 78 2.02 1.08 6.29
CA TYR A 78 1.91 0.16 5.18
C TYR A 78 1.18 0.82 4.02
N GLY A 79 1.67 0.58 2.80
CA GLY A 79 0.99 0.91 1.55
C GLY A 79 0.87 -0.34 0.69
N HIS A 80 -0.30 -0.57 0.11
CA HIS A 80 -0.55 -1.71 -0.76
C HIS A 80 -0.98 -1.22 -2.14
N LEU A 81 -0.32 -1.68 -3.20
CA LEU A 81 -0.84 -1.58 -4.57
C LEU A 81 -1.41 -2.94 -4.95
N LEU A 82 -2.65 -2.95 -5.43
CA LEU A 82 -3.42 -4.15 -5.68
C LEU A 82 -3.97 -4.11 -7.11
N HIS A 83 -3.96 -5.26 -7.77
CA HIS A 83 -4.70 -5.52 -8.99
C HIS A 83 -6.05 -6.14 -8.61
N ALA A 84 -7.13 -5.49 -8.98
CA ALA A 84 -8.50 -5.98 -8.83
C ALA A 84 -8.86 -6.90 -10.00
N LEU A 85 -9.01 -8.19 -9.70
CA LEU A 85 -9.32 -9.25 -10.65
C LEU A 85 -10.82 -9.60 -10.57
N PRO A 86 -11.53 -9.78 -11.69
CA PRO A 86 -12.88 -10.33 -11.67
C PRO A 86 -12.87 -11.77 -11.10
N PRO A 87 -13.86 -12.17 -10.27
CA PRO A 87 -15.09 -11.45 -9.90
C PRO A 87 -14.98 -10.57 -8.63
N GLY A 88 -13.78 -10.17 -8.20
CA GLY A 88 -13.55 -9.35 -7.00
C GLY A 88 -12.31 -9.73 -6.18
N ASP A 89 -11.46 -10.60 -6.72
CA ASP A 89 -10.21 -10.99 -6.08
C ASP A 89 -9.21 -9.82 -6.09
N LEU A 90 -8.37 -9.74 -5.07
CA LEU A 90 -7.30 -8.76 -4.99
C LEU A 90 -5.95 -9.47 -5.08
N TYR A 91 -5.10 -9.05 -6.02
CA TYR A 91 -3.74 -9.54 -6.15
C TYR A 91 -2.74 -8.45 -5.75
N PRO A 92 -1.86 -8.65 -4.75
CA PRO A 92 -0.88 -7.66 -4.36
C PRO A 92 0.24 -7.52 -5.39
N LEU A 93 0.44 -6.29 -5.87
CA LEU A 93 1.54 -5.92 -6.78
C LEU A 93 2.72 -5.30 -6.03
N LEU A 94 2.45 -4.61 -4.93
CA LEU A 94 3.46 -3.99 -4.07
C LEU A 94 2.97 -3.95 -2.63
N GLU A 95 3.80 -4.38 -1.70
CA GLU A 95 3.64 -4.11 -0.27
C GLU A 95 4.78 -3.22 0.19
N PHE A 96 4.47 -1.99 0.59
CA PHE A 96 5.42 -1.03 1.12
C PHE A 96 5.28 -0.99 2.63
N HIS A 97 6.38 -1.16 3.33
CA HIS A 97 6.42 -1.26 4.78
C HIS A 97 7.40 -0.25 5.34
N TYR A 98 6.97 0.43 6.40
CA TYR A 98 7.84 1.25 7.21
C TYR A 98 7.73 0.85 8.68
N HIS A 99 8.87 0.48 9.26
CA HIS A 99 9.01 0.11 10.65
C HIS A 99 10.13 0.96 11.29
N PRO A 100 9.80 1.92 12.17
CA PRO A 100 10.79 2.77 12.84
C PRO A 100 11.83 2.01 13.66
N SER A 101 11.52 0.79 14.11
CA SER A 101 12.31 0.05 15.09
C SER A 101 13.53 -0.69 14.55
N HIS A 102 13.46 -1.34 13.37
CA HIS A 102 14.52 -2.27 12.99
C HIS A 102 14.72 -2.51 11.49
N LYS A 103 13.68 -2.36 10.66
CA LYS A 103 13.78 -2.57 9.20
C LYS A 103 13.78 -1.29 8.38
N GLY A 104 13.38 -0.17 8.97
CA GLY A 104 13.19 1.07 8.23
C GLY A 104 12.18 0.87 7.09
N LEU A 105 12.52 1.44 5.93
CA LEU A 105 11.68 1.41 4.74
C LEU A 105 12.05 0.21 3.85
N HIS A 106 11.07 -0.61 3.49
CA HIS A 106 11.26 -1.70 2.54
C HIS A 106 9.99 -1.96 1.75
N CYS A 107 10.10 -2.70 0.67
CA CYS A 107 8.94 -3.19 -0.05
C CYS A 107 9.08 -4.64 -0.50
N LYS A 108 7.95 -5.25 -0.82
CA LYS A 108 7.86 -6.59 -1.41
C LYS A 108 7.09 -6.52 -2.71
N VAL A 109 7.48 -7.37 -3.65
CA VAL A 109 6.85 -7.49 -4.95
C VAL A 109 6.65 -8.97 -5.30
N PRO A 110 5.56 -9.36 -5.97
CA PRO A 110 5.20 -10.75 -6.27
C PRO A 110 6.01 -11.37 -7.41
N CYS A 111 7.24 -10.90 -7.68
CA CYS A 111 8.05 -11.40 -8.78
C CYS A 111 9.11 -12.39 -8.30
N ARG A 112 9.52 -13.31 -9.18
CA ARG A 112 10.47 -14.39 -8.88
C ARG A 112 10.02 -15.29 -7.72
N THR A 113 8.71 -15.52 -7.62
CA THR A 113 8.12 -16.48 -6.69
C THR A 113 7.42 -17.58 -7.48
N THR A 114 6.94 -18.61 -6.80
CA THR A 114 6.05 -19.64 -7.39
C THR A 114 4.67 -19.62 -6.74
N PHE A 115 4.36 -18.57 -5.96
CA PHE A 115 3.17 -18.50 -5.13
C PHE A 115 2.05 -17.75 -5.83
N ASP A 116 0.83 -18.25 -5.64
CA ASP A 116 -0.39 -17.50 -5.94
C ASP A 116 -0.73 -16.58 -4.76
N TYR A 117 -0.71 -15.27 -5.01
CA TYR A 117 -0.99 -14.25 -4.01
C TYR A 117 -2.43 -13.71 -4.06
N ARG A 118 -3.35 -14.30 -4.84
CA ARG A 118 -4.77 -13.90 -4.83
C ARG A 118 -5.35 -13.93 -3.42
N ASN A 119 -5.94 -12.81 -3.01
CA ASN A 119 -6.51 -12.56 -1.68
C ASN A 119 -5.55 -12.85 -0.52
N ARG A 120 -4.24 -12.69 -0.76
CA ARG A 120 -3.17 -12.87 0.22
C ARG A 120 -2.25 -11.66 0.21
N LEU A 121 -1.47 -11.53 1.29
CA LEU A 121 -0.30 -10.66 1.30
C LEU A 121 0.85 -11.35 0.55
N LEU A 122 2.07 -10.81 0.63
CA LEU A 122 3.28 -11.33 -0.02
C LEU A 122 4.23 -12.07 0.97
N PRO A 123 3.80 -13.17 1.64
CA PRO A 123 4.72 -13.99 2.42
C PRO A 123 5.73 -14.66 1.48
N GLY A 124 7.00 -14.68 1.91
CA GLY A 124 8.09 -15.30 1.16
C GLY A 124 8.48 -14.60 -0.15
N ALA A 125 7.84 -13.49 -0.51
CA ALA A 125 8.26 -12.69 -1.65
C ALA A 125 9.57 -11.94 -1.35
N PRO A 126 10.39 -11.66 -2.37
CA PRO A 126 11.62 -10.87 -2.21
C PRO A 126 11.35 -9.53 -1.54
N GLU A 127 12.19 -9.20 -0.55
CA GLU A 127 12.16 -7.94 0.18
C GLU A 127 13.27 -7.02 -0.35
N LEU A 128 12.89 -5.81 -0.77
CA LEU A 128 13.78 -4.78 -1.28
C LEU A 128 13.92 -3.67 -0.23
N ASN A 129 15.13 -3.45 0.26
CA ASN A 129 15.40 -2.36 1.19
C ASN A 129 15.41 -1.02 0.45
N LEU A 130 14.69 -0.05 0.99
CA LEU A 130 14.59 1.30 0.44
C LEU A 130 15.37 2.24 1.35
N LYS A 131 16.18 3.12 0.76
CA LYS A 131 16.87 4.14 1.54
C LYS A 131 15.85 5.17 2.00
N SER A 132 15.80 5.41 3.31
CA SER A 132 15.10 6.57 3.86
C SER A 132 16.11 7.66 4.18
N TYR A 133 15.76 8.91 3.86
CA TYR A 133 16.59 10.08 4.17
C TYR A 133 16.40 10.56 5.62
N ARG A 134 15.34 10.12 6.31
CA ARG A 134 15.06 10.45 7.71
C ARG A 134 14.22 9.38 8.40
N ARG A 135 14.02 9.54 9.71
CA ARG A 135 13.02 8.78 10.48
C ARG A 135 11.66 9.47 10.38
N PHE A 136 10.61 8.68 10.18
CA PHE A 136 9.21 9.11 10.19
C PHE A 136 8.49 8.60 11.44
N ASP A 137 7.49 9.34 11.90
CA ASP A 137 6.53 8.96 12.93
C ASP A 137 5.13 8.76 12.31
N PRO A 138 4.63 7.52 12.17
CA PRO A 138 3.30 7.26 11.61
C PRO A 138 2.14 7.93 12.36
N ARG A 139 2.32 8.40 13.60
CA ARG A 139 1.30 9.15 14.33
C ARG A 139 1.15 10.59 13.80
N VAL A 140 2.22 11.17 13.26
CA VAL A 140 2.24 12.51 12.68
C VAL A 140 1.63 12.50 11.28
N VAL A 141 0.71 13.42 10.99
CA VAL A 141 -0.05 13.46 9.73
C VAL A 141 0.88 13.70 8.54
N GLU A 142 1.79 14.65 8.68
CA GLU A 142 2.76 15.08 7.67
C GLU A 142 3.71 13.95 7.31
N ASP A 143 4.10 13.14 8.29
CA ASP A 143 4.96 11.98 8.09
C ASP A 143 4.22 10.86 7.35
N ARG A 144 2.94 10.63 7.63
CA ARG A 144 2.11 9.73 6.81
C ARG A 144 1.99 10.25 5.39
N ALA A 145 1.78 11.55 5.19
CA ALA A 145 1.72 12.14 3.86
C ALA A 145 3.03 11.95 3.09
N ALA A 146 4.18 12.15 3.76
CA ALA A 146 5.49 11.91 3.16
C ALA A 146 5.70 10.42 2.80
N LEU A 147 5.25 9.49 3.64
CA LEU A 147 5.30 8.06 3.35
C LEU A 147 4.40 7.68 2.16
N ILE A 148 3.23 8.29 2.02
CA ILE A 148 2.34 8.14 0.86
C ILE A 148 3.03 8.66 -0.41
N VAL A 149 3.72 9.80 -0.33
CA VAL A 149 4.52 10.37 -1.43
C VAL A 149 5.61 9.40 -1.89
N LEU A 150 6.32 8.76 -0.95
CA LEU A 150 7.33 7.75 -1.29
C LEU A 150 6.69 6.52 -1.95
N PHE A 151 5.58 6.03 -1.40
CA PHE A 151 4.85 4.90 -1.97
C PHE A 151 4.42 5.15 -3.43
N ARG A 152 3.82 6.32 -3.72
CA ARG A 152 3.32 6.62 -5.09
C ARG A 152 4.46 6.64 -6.11
N GLU A 153 5.65 7.12 -5.73
CA GLU A 153 6.81 7.23 -6.63
C GLU A 153 7.35 5.85 -7.00
N ILE A 154 7.38 4.94 -6.02
CA ILE A 154 7.73 3.53 -6.23
C ILE A 154 6.68 2.86 -7.11
N ALA A 155 5.39 3.05 -6.80
CA ALA A 155 4.26 2.43 -7.46
C ALA A 155 3.94 3.00 -8.86
N GLY A 156 4.55 4.12 -9.26
CA GLY A 156 4.24 4.81 -10.52
C GLY A 156 2.84 5.41 -10.53
N ILE A 157 2.41 6.01 -9.41
CA ILE A 157 1.10 6.65 -9.25
C ILE A 157 1.29 8.17 -9.27
N SER A 158 0.55 8.85 -10.14
CA SER A 158 0.51 10.32 -10.20
C SER A 158 -0.58 10.88 -9.29
N ILE A 159 -0.51 12.18 -8.97
CA ILE A 159 -1.61 12.90 -8.32
C ILE A 159 -2.43 13.61 -9.39
N SER A 160 -3.77 13.55 -9.30
CA SER A 160 -4.63 14.43 -10.10
C SER A 160 -4.60 15.83 -9.52
N ASN A 161 -4.02 16.80 -10.24
CA ASN A 161 -4.21 18.21 -9.92
C ASN A 161 -5.61 18.64 -10.36
N GLU A 162 -6.64 18.32 -9.58
CA GLU A 162 -7.94 18.98 -9.66
C GLU A 162 -8.16 19.82 -8.41
N GLN A 163 -7.41 20.92 -8.31
CA GLN A 163 -7.75 22.08 -7.49
C GLN A 163 -7.26 23.35 -8.19
N ASN A 164 -7.97 23.76 -9.26
CA ASN A 164 -8.16 25.19 -9.50
C ASN A 164 -9.15 25.67 -8.44
N GLY A 165 -8.63 26.02 -7.26
CA GLY A 165 -9.41 26.42 -6.10
C GLY A 165 -8.68 26.00 -4.83
N GLN A 166 -8.03 26.97 -4.20
CA GLN A 166 -7.39 26.86 -2.89
C GLN A 166 -8.17 25.97 -1.89
N GLY A 167 -7.46 25.04 -1.24
CA GLY A 167 -7.91 24.46 0.03
C GLY A 167 -7.72 22.95 0.13
N ASP A 168 -6.72 22.57 0.92
CA ASP A 168 -6.68 21.35 1.71
C ASP A 168 -6.68 20.00 0.96
N LEU A 169 -5.46 19.55 0.63
CA LEU A 169 -5.17 18.12 0.59
C LEU A 169 -4.94 17.54 2.01
N LEU A 170 -5.11 18.34 3.06
CA LEU A 170 -4.85 17.98 4.46
C LEU A 170 -5.81 18.75 5.39
N CYS A 171 -6.96 18.14 5.67
CA CYS A 171 -7.74 18.37 6.88
C CYS A 171 -8.07 17.00 7.50
#